data_AF-A0AAX0H9J1-F1
#
_entry.id   AF-A0AAX0H9J1-F1
#
_cell.length_a   1.000
_cell.length_b   1.000
_cell.length_c   1.000
_cell.angle_alpha   90.00
_cell.angle_beta   90.00
_cell.angle_gamma   90.00
#
_symmetry.space_group_name_H-M   'P 1'
#
loop_
_entity.id
_entity.type
_entity.pdbx_description
1 polymer ?
#
loop_
_entity_poly.entity_id
_entity_poly.type
_entity_poly.pdbx_seq_one_letter_code
_entity_poly.pdbx_strand_id
1 'polypeptide(L)' 'MARPKGGLRCDVGDLNILIIKNTDFKNMSEFCKAHDLSRESLACRYFTIKAMDTLLKYGIDIRAIAKENENKKG' A
#
# COMPACT_ATOMS: atom_id res chain seq x y z
N MET A 1 17.32 13.69 2.00
CA MET A 1 15.85 13.74 1.81
C MET A 1 15.19 13.16 3.04
N ALA A 2 14.53 14.01 3.85
CA ALA A 2 13.79 13.56 5.02
C ALA A 2 12.60 12.73 4.54
N ARG A 3 12.54 11.45 4.93
CA ARG A 3 11.40 10.58 4.65
C ARG A 3 10.15 11.20 5.28
N PRO A 4 9.03 11.37 4.57
CA PRO A 4 7.83 11.96 5.13
C PRO A 4 7.39 11.13 6.34
N LYS A 5 7.40 11.75 7.53
CA LYS A 5 6.97 11.16 8.80
C LYS A 5 5.53 10.65 8.62
N GLY A 6 5.36 9.33 8.50
CA GLY A 6 4.04 8.71 8.50
C GLY A 6 3.77 7.67 7.41
N GLY A 7 4.70 7.42 6.49
CA GLY A 7 4.54 6.24 5.63
C GLY A 7 4.97 4.97 6.36
N LEU A 8 4.30 3.85 6.05
CA LEU A 8 4.57 2.53 6.59
C LEU A 8 5.26 1.69 5.53
N ARG A 9 6.35 1.00 5.90
CA ARG A 9 6.96 0.01 5.02
C ARG A 9 6.38 -1.37 5.35
N CYS A 10 5.72 -2.01 4.39
CA CYS A 10 5.07 -3.30 4.59
C CYS A 10 5.30 -4.22 3.40
N ASP A 11 5.62 -5.48 3.66
CA ASP A 11 5.73 -6.50 2.63
C ASP A 11 4.34 -7.04 2.29
N VAL A 12 3.66 -6.38 1.36
CA VAL A 12 2.40 -6.89 0.83
C VAL A 12 2.74 -7.65 -0.44
N GLY A 13 3.03 -8.95 -0.30
CA GLY A 13 3.50 -9.83 -1.38
C GLY A 13 2.66 -9.74 -2.65
N ASP A 14 1.36 -9.45 -2.52
CA ASP A 14 0.40 -9.37 -3.62
C ASP A 14 -0.47 -8.11 -3.58
N LEU A 15 0.12 -6.94 -3.28
CA LEU A 15 -0.63 -5.68 -3.27
C LEU A 15 -1.36 -5.42 -4.59
N ASN A 16 -0.72 -5.74 -5.73
CA ASN A 16 -1.33 -5.56 -7.04
C ASN A 16 -2.60 -6.42 -7.19
N ILE A 17 -2.58 -7.66 -6.69
CA ILE A 17 -3.75 -8.55 -6.72
C ILE A 17 -4.83 -8.03 -5.77
N LEU A 18 -4.48 -7.55 -4.59
CA LEU A 18 -5.42 -6.97 -3.64
C LEU A 18 -6.13 -5.75 -4.22
N ILE A 19 -5.38 -4.86 -4.89
CA ILE A 19 -5.94 -3.72 -5.61
C ILE A 19 -6.89 -4.23 -6.70
N ILE A 20 -6.46 -5.13 -7.58
CA ILE A 20 -7.31 -5.65 -8.67
C ILE A 20 -8.57 -6.37 -8.14
N LYS A 21 -8.49 -7.04 -6.98
CA LYS A 21 -9.63 -7.75 -6.39
C LYS A 21 -10.62 -6.83 -5.67
N ASN A 22 -10.15 -5.75 -5.05
CA ASN A 22 -10.98 -4.86 -4.25
C ASN A 22 -11.34 -3.54 -4.95
N THR A 23 -10.69 -3.23 -6.07
CA THR A 23 -10.97 -2.04 -6.87
C THR A 23 -11.16 -2.37 -8.33
N ASP A 24 -11.85 -1.48 -9.05
CA ASP A 24 -12.03 -1.56 -10.50
C ASP A 24 -10.73 -1.29 -11.29
N PHE A 25 -9.63 -0.93 -10.60
CA PHE A 25 -8.35 -0.66 -11.25
C PHE A 25 -7.68 -1.97 -11.69
N LYS A 26 -7.35 -2.04 -12.99
CA LYS A 26 -6.68 -3.20 -13.60
C LYS A 26 -5.24 -3.37 -13.15
N ASN A 27 -4.61 -2.28 -12.70
CA ASN A 27 -3.21 -2.29 -12.31
C ASN A 27 -2.95 -1.27 -11.21
N MET A 28 -2.02 -1.61 -10.33
CA MET A 28 -1.45 -0.72 -9.34
C MET A 28 -1.00 0.63 -9.90
N SER A 29 -0.53 0.70 -11.15
CA SER A 29 -0.11 1.97 -11.76
C SER A 29 -1.28 2.92 -12.07
N GLU A 30 -2.45 2.40 -12.41
CA GLU A 30 -3.65 3.23 -12.65
C GLU A 30 -4.21 3.73 -11.33
N PHE A 31 -4.29 2.86 -10.32
CA PHE A 31 -4.62 3.25 -8.96
C PHE A 31 -3.68 4.35 -8.45
N CYS A 32 -2.38 4.19 -8.70
CA CYS A 32 -1.37 5.14 -8.29
C CYS A 32 -1.56 6.51 -8.96
N LYS A 33 -1.88 6.53 -10.27
CA LYS A 33 -2.18 7.76 -11.02
C LYS A 33 -3.48 8.41 -10.54
N ALA A 34 -4.54 7.63 -10.33
CA ALA A 34 -5.84 8.13 -9.93
C ALA A 34 -5.82 8.78 -8.54
N HIS A 35 -4.94 8.31 -7.65
CA HIS A 35 -4.84 8.79 -6.27
C HIS A 35 -3.60 9.64 -5.99
N ASP A 36 -2.89 10.09 -7.02
CA ASP A 36 -1.66 10.91 -6.92
C ASP A 36 -0.61 10.28 -5.97
N LEU A 37 -0.42 8.97 -6.11
CA LEU A 37 0.54 8.20 -5.36
C LEU A 37 1.83 8.03 -6.17
N SER A 38 2.95 7.83 -5.49
CA SER A 38 4.23 7.55 -6.16
C SER A 38 4.44 6.05 -6.32
N ARG A 39 4.58 5.61 -7.58
CA ARG A 39 4.84 4.21 -7.93
C ARG A 39 6.17 3.72 -7.34
N GLU A 40 7.15 4.61 -7.24
CA GLU A 40 8.46 4.31 -6.64
C GLU A 40 8.36 4.01 -5.14
N SER A 41 7.53 4.77 -4.40
CA SER A 41 7.27 4.50 -2.98
C SER A 41 6.67 3.10 -2.81
N LEU A 42 5.66 2.77 -3.62
CA LEU A 42 5.03 1.46 -3.51
C LEU A 42 5.94 0.31 -3.99
N ALA A 43 6.77 0.52 -5.02
CA ALA A 43 7.78 -0.45 -5.45
C ALA A 43 8.83 -0.70 -4.34
N CYS A 44 9.15 0.34 -3.57
CA CYS A 44 9.97 0.24 -2.36
C CYS A 44 9.23 -0.35 -1.14
N ARG A 45 8.00 -0.87 -1.34
CA ARG A 45 7.13 -1.41 -0.30
C ARG A 45 6.76 -0.36 0.76
N TYR A 46 6.77 0.92 0.39
CA TYR A 46 6.49 2.06 1.25
C TYR A 46 5.14 2.69 0.90
N PHE A 47 4.24 2.68 1.87
CA PHE A 47 2.88 3.19 1.76
C PHE A 47 2.78 4.50 2.51
N THR A 48 2.52 5.61 1.82
CA THR A 48 2.21 6.88 2.48
C THR A 48 0.85 6.82 3.19
N ILE A 49 0.62 7.70 4.17
CA ILE A 49 -0.67 7.78 4.89
C ILE A 49 -1.85 7.85 3.91
N LYS A 50 -1.73 8.65 2.85
CA LYS A 50 -2.75 8.75 1.79
C LYS A 50 -3.01 7.40 1.12
N ALA A 51 -1.96 6.67 0.73
CA ALA A 51 -2.11 5.35 0.13
C ALA A 51 -2.83 4.39 1.07
N MET A 52 -2.47 4.41 2.35
CA MET A 52 -3.07 3.55 3.37
C MET A 52 -4.55 3.88 3.60
N ASP A 53 -4.90 5.17 3.68
CA ASP A 53 -6.29 5.64 3.80
C ASP A 53 -7.14 5.23 2.59
N THR A 54 -6.59 5.41 1.38
CA THR A 54 -7.25 4.99 0.15
C THR A 54 -7.43 3.48 0.10
N LEU A 55 -6.39 2.70 0.40
CA LEU A 55 -6.46 1.24 0.42
C LEU A 55 -7.46 0.74 1.47
N LEU A 56 -7.51 1.39 2.64
CA LEU A 56 -8.48 1.10 3.70
C LEU A 56 -9.93 1.35 3.24
N LYS A 57 -10.19 2.42 2.46
CA LYS A 57 -11.51 2.66 1.86
C LYS A 57 -11.96 1.53 0.94
N TYR A 58 -11.02 0.84 0.32
CA TYR A 58 -11.28 -0.34 -0.51
C TYR A 58 -11.16 -1.66 0.28
N GLY A 59 -11.11 -1.62 1.62
CA GLY A 59 -11.06 -2.82 2.46
C GLY A 59 -9.68 -3.47 2.57
N ILE A 60 -8.62 -2.82 2.08
CA ILE A 60 -7.24 -3.31 2.18
C ILE A 60 -6.55 -2.61 3.35
N ASP A 61 -6.49 -3.29 4.49
CA ASP A 61 -5.83 -2.76 5.69
C ASP A 61 -4.32 -3.09 5.70
N ILE A 62 -3.52 -2.15 5.20
CA ILE A 62 -2.05 -2.27 5.14
C ILE A 62 -1.43 -2.31 6.54
N ARG A 63 -2.05 -1.69 7.56
CA ARG A 63 -1.53 -1.73 8.94
C ARG A 63 -1.69 -3.12 9.53
N ALA A 64 -2.83 -3.76 9.31
CA ALA A 64 -3.06 -5.13 9.74
C ALA A 64 -2.05 -6.08 9.09
N ILE A 65 -1.83 -5.97 7.78
CA ILE A 65 -0.85 -6.80 7.05
C ILE A 65 0.58 -6.56 7.55
N ALA A 66 0.94 -5.31 7.85
CA ALA A 66 2.25 -4.99 8.41
C ALA A 66 2.45 -5.60 9.81
N LYS A 67 1.42 -5.53 10.64
CA LYS A 67 1.43 -6.11 11.99
C LYS A 67 1.54 -7.64 11.94
N GLU A 68 0.80 -8.29 11.03
CA GLU A 68 0.92 -9.73 10.75
C GLU A 68 2.32 -10.12 10.28
N ASN A 69 2.94 -9.30 9.41
CA ASN A 69 4.31 -9.54 8.94
C ASN A 69 5.37 -9.37 10.03
N GLU A 70 5.22 -8.40 10.93
CA GLU A 70 6.10 -8.31 12.11
C GLU A 70 5.94 -9.54 13.00
N ASN A 71 4.71 -10.00 13.21
CA ASN A 71 4.43 -11.16 14.04
C ASN A 71 4.99 -12.48 13.45
N LYS A 72 5.04 -12.61 12.12
CA LYS A 72 5.66 -13.76 11.43
C LYS A 72 7.19 -13.77 11.43
N LYS A 73 7.84 -12.67 11.82
CA LYS A 73 9.30 -12.57 11.96
C LYS A 73 9.79 -12.69 13.41
N GLY A 74 8.87 -12.78 14.38
CA GLY A 74 9.15 -13.00 15.79
C GLY A 74 9.27 -14.47 16.15
#